data_AF-A0A9Q1BHG0-F1
#
_entry.id   AF-A0A9Q1BHG0-F1
#
_cell.length_a   1.000
_cell.length_b   1.000
_cell.length_c   1.000
_cell.angle_alpha   90.00
_cell.angle_beta   90.00
_cell.angle_gamma   90.00
#
_symmetry.space_group_name_H-M   'P 1'
#
loop_
_entity.id
_entity.type
_entity.pdbx_description
1 polymer ?
#
loop_
_entity_poly.entity_id
_entity_poly.type
_entity_poly.pdbx_seq_one_letter_code
_entity_poly.pdbx_strand_id
1 'polypeptide(L)'
;MDSLLESAKRNAAKHPKLKEQVYAYGTAGFRCRSDKLDSVLFRMGLLGVLRSKASKGTIGVMITASHNPEEDNGVKLMEPMGEMLLQEWEVLATSLANAKDEDVRAVLEKIIKEANIDMNQPANVFFARDTRPSSCSLAQSLQEGIQALHGEYTNFGLLTTPQLHYMVRCHNTNESYGQATEQGYYTKLSKAFFSFRKLVSVGGDSAYSHSVTVDGANGVGALKVQQLRSILEGTLDITVCNDGTTGKLNEKCGADYVKVQQGNPDGVKPGVDVKCASFDGDADRIVYFYLDKGEIFHLLDGDKIATLFAGYIQHLLTQSGLNLKLGLVQTAYANGSSTLYATNEMKVPVACVKTGVKHLHHKAAEFDIGVYFEANGHGTVLYSPSAEETISAACQNKRPMGSKHHPVRLPNRIFHQSTPGTYPRSNTSPKGPRPKLGSGVRDRNPLEKGAIKKTTGEEGPLIRSPFFLTPKKNGQWRPILNLKPLNSHYTVGDAVADMLLVEAILYARGWSIQQWNQSYTDLPNRQLKVKVKDRTVIATTDAERQVTSPSGLQGAIDKTVARYQKARSFVRPSGTEDVVRVYAEADSQESADQVAFDVATLVFQLAGGVGDPPSTPKPGQ
;
A
#
# COMPACT_ATOMS: atom_id res chain seq x y z
N MET A 1 -26.49 34.49 2.46
CA MET A 1 -26.25 33.32 3.33
C MET A 1 -27.56 32.58 3.58
N ASP A 2 -28.51 33.18 4.30
CA ASP A 2 -29.74 32.54 4.80
C ASP A 2 -30.53 31.72 3.77
N SER A 3 -30.73 32.25 2.56
CA SER A 3 -31.42 31.54 1.47
C SER A 3 -30.75 30.22 1.07
N LEU A 4 -29.42 30.13 1.17
CA LEU A 4 -28.66 28.88 0.93
C LEU A 4 -28.88 27.88 2.07
N LEU A 5 -28.90 28.34 3.31
CA LEU A 5 -29.09 27.46 4.48
C LEU A 5 -30.52 26.93 4.58
N GLU A 6 -31.51 27.73 4.17
CA GLU A 6 -32.89 27.26 3.94
C GLU A 6 -33.03 26.38 2.70
N SER A 7 -32.19 26.53 1.68
CA SER A 7 -32.10 25.57 0.58
C SER A 7 -31.57 24.22 1.05
N ALA A 8 -30.47 24.22 1.83
CA ALA A 8 -29.90 23.03 2.44
C ALA A 8 -30.89 22.29 3.34
N LYS A 9 -31.58 23.01 4.25
CA LYS A 9 -32.61 22.45 5.12
C LYS A 9 -33.79 21.84 4.35
N ARG A 10 -34.32 22.55 3.34
CA ARG A 10 -35.45 22.03 2.54
C ARG A 10 -35.07 20.80 1.71
N ASN A 11 -33.83 20.72 1.21
CA ASN A 11 -33.37 19.54 0.49
C ASN A 11 -33.00 18.38 1.44
N ALA A 12 -32.56 18.65 2.67
CA ALA A 12 -32.33 17.60 3.68
C ALA A 12 -33.59 16.77 3.97
N ALA A 13 -34.78 17.38 3.90
CA ALA A 13 -36.06 16.68 4.07
C ALA A 13 -36.36 15.65 2.95
N LYS A 14 -35.64 15.68 1.82
CA LYS A 14 -35.70 14.65 0.76
C LYS A 14 -34.78 13.45 1.06
N HIS A 15 -33.79 13.65 1.93
CA HIS A 15 -32.80 12.67 2.37
C HIS A 15 -32.90 12.46 3.89
N PRO A 16 -34.06 11.99 4.39
CA PRO A 16 -34.40 12.04 5.81
C PRO A 16 -33.45 11.19 6.65
N LYS A 17 -32.98 11.74 7.78
CA LYS A 17 -32.14 10.98 8.71
C LYS A 17 -32.94 9.84 9.34
N LEU A 18 -32.40 8.62 9.30
CA LEU A 18 -32.93 7.49 10.06
C LEU A 18 -32.88 7.78 11.57
N LYS A 19 -34.04 7.74 12.24
CA LYS A 19 -34.22 8.22 13.63
C LYS A 19 -33.27 7.57 14.63
N GLU A 20 -33.21 6.24 14.63
CA GLU A 20 -32.43 5.43 15.59
C GLU A 20 -30.96 5.24 15.18
N GLN A 21 -30.60 5.56 13.93
CA GLN A 21 -29.23 5.36 13.45
C GLN A 21 -28.33 6.51 13.97
N VAL A 22 -27.30 6.15 14.73
CA VAL A 22 -26.17 7.03 15.03
C VAL A 22 -25.05 6.72 14.04
N TYR A 23 -24.42 7.75 13.51
CA TYR A 23 -23.29 7.66 12.59
C TYR A 23 -22.02 8.17 13.28
N ALA A 24 -20.85 7.64 12.93
CA ALA A 24 -19.56 8.15 13.39
C ALA A 24 -18.58 8.18 12.22
N TYR A 25 -17.87 9.30 12.05
CA TYR A 25 -16.80 9.39 11.06
C TYR A 25 -15.58 8.66 11.61
N GLY A 26 -15.28 7.48 11.07
CA GLY A 26 -14.12 6.68 11.46
C GLY A 26 -12.86 7.06 10.68
N THR A 27 -11.77 6.35 10.96
CA THR A 27 -10.46 6.53 10.30
C THR A 27 -10.51 6.49 8.77
N ALA A 28 -11.54 5.85 8.19
CA ALA A 28 -11.79 5.73 6.77
C ALA A 28 -13.22 6.14 6.39
N GLY A 29 -13.73 7.21 7.01
CA GLY A 29 -15.01 7.83 6.68
C GLY A 29 -16.22 7.24 7.42
N PHE A 30 -17.42 7.57 6.95
CA PHE A 30 -18.64 6.84 7.32
C PHE A 30 -18.71 5.54 6.53
N ARG A 31 -19.02 4.43 7.20
CA ARG A 31 -19.27 3.12 6.57
C ARG A 31 -20.37 2.37 7.30
N CYS A 32 -21.32 1.81 6.56
CA CYS A 32 -22.32 0.86 7.02
C CYS A 32 -23.05 0.27 5.79
N ARG A 33 -24.09 -0.52 6.04
CA ARG A 33 -25.02 -0.95 4.98
C ARG A 33 -25.49 0.25 4.14
N SER A 34 -25.51 0.07 2.83
CA SER A 34 -25.77 1.12 1.86
C SER A 34 -27.18 1.73 1.93
N ASP A 35 -28.17 0.93 2.35
CA ASP A 35 -29.55 1.33 2.64
C ASP A 35 -29.68 2.40 3.75
N LYS A 36 -28.60 2.68 4.50
CA LYS A 36 -28.56 3.68 5.59
C LYS A 36 -27.79 4.95 5.26
N LEU A 37 -27.24 5.10 4.05
CA LEU A 37 -26.23 6.14 3.74
C LEU A 37 -26.73 7.36 2.96
N ASP A 38 -27.91 7.33 2.35
CA ASP A 38 -28.45 8.45 1.55
C ASP A 38 -28.39 9.80 2.29
N SER A 39 -28.99 9.85 3.49
CA SER A 39 -28.99 11.04 4.37
C SER A 39 -27.58 11.54 4.74
N VAL A 40 -26.59 10.64 4.80
CA VAL A 40 -25.20 10.94 5.13
C VAL A 40 -24.47 11.52 3.91
N LEU A 41 -24.66 10.95 2.72
CA LEU A 41 -24.02 11.42 1.48
C LEU A 41 -24.49 12.82 1.12
N PHE A 42 -25.80 13.10 1.20
CA PHE A 42 -26.34 14.45 1.05
C PHE A 42 -25.66 15.44 2.01
N ARG A 43 -25.57 15.08 3.30
CA ARG A 43 -24.92 15.90 4.33
C ARG A 43 -23.42 16.08 4.09
N MET A 44 -22.73 15.08 3.54
CA MET A 44 -21.32 15.20 3.16
C MET A 44 -21.12 16.07 1.91
N GLY A 45 -22.12 16.19 1.04
CA GLY A 45 -22.12 17.17 -0.05
C GLY A 45 -22.15 18.60 0.48
N LEU A 46 -23.03 18.87 1.45
CA LEU A 46 -23.06 20.14 2.18
C LEU A 46 -21.70 20.45 2.85
N LEU A 47 -21.12 19.46 3.55
CA LEU A 47 -19.85 19.63 4.24
C LEU A 47 -18.68 19.83 3.27
N GLY A 48 -18.65 19.14 2.13
CA GLY A 48 -17.63 19.30 1.09
C GLY A 48 -17.58 20.73 0.56
N VAL A 49 -18.75 21.36 0.36
CA VAL A 49 -18.85 22.79 -0.01
C VAL A 49 -18.29 23.69 1.09
N LEU A 50 -18.67 23.47 2.35
CA LEU A 50 -18.15 24.28 3.46
C LEU A 50 -16.63 24.10 3.63
N ARG A 51 -16.11 22.88 3.51
CA ARG A 51 -14.68 22.60 3.59
C ARG A 51 -13.92 23.27 2.45
N SER A 52 -14.45 23.24 1.23
CA SER A 52 -13.83 23.89 0.06
C SER A 52 -13.73 25.40 0.22
N LYS A 53 -14.79 26.06 0.71
CA LYS A 53 -14.77 27.50 1.04
C LYS A 53 -13.74 27.82 2.14
N ALA A 54 -13.66 26.98 3.17
CA ALA A 54 -12.74 27.17 4.29
C ALA A 54 -11.27 26.97 3.89
N SER A 55 -10.97 25.96 3.06
CA SER A 55 -9.61 25.65 2.59
C SER A 55 -9.17 26.47 1.37
N LYS A 56 -10.11 27.14 0.69
CA LYS A 56 -9.92 27.86 -0.59
C LYS A 56 -9.36 26.95 -1.69
N GLY A 57 -9.79 25.69 -1.69
CA GLY A 57 -9.35 24.66 -2.62
C GLY A 57 -10.42 23.61 -2.87
N THR A 58 -10.22 22.81 -3.91
CA THR A 58 -11.11 21.72 -4.31
C THR A 58 -11.02 20.57 -3.32
N ILE A 59 -12.16 20.04 -2.89
CA ILE A 59 -12.24 18.94 -1.91
C ILE A 59 -12.63 17.65 -2.59
N GLY A 60 -12.00 16.54 -2.20
CA GLY A 60 -12.32 15.21 -2.70
C GLY A 60 -13.40 14.51 -1.88
N VAL A 61 -14.28 13.75 -2.53
CA VAL A 61 -15.24 12.86 -1.87
C VAL A 61 -15.29 11.50 -2.58
N MET A 62 -14.81 10.44 -1.92
CA MET A 62 -14.84 9.08 -2.47
C MET A 62 -16.00 8.29 -1.89
N ILE A 63 -16.80 7.67 -2.76
CA ILE A 63 -17.91 6.79 -2.40
C ILE A 63 -17.44 5.34 -2.52
N THR A 64 -17.16 4.73 -1.37
CA THR A 64 -16.68 3.34 -1.27
C THR A 64 -16.66 2.86 0.19
N ALA A 65 -16.73 1.54 0.37
CA ALA A 65 -16.33 0.87 1.61
C ALA A 65 -15.10 -0.06 1.46
N SER A 66 -14.27 0.06 0.41
CA SER A 66 -13.00 -0.70 0.29
C SER A 66 -13.26 -2.22 0.38
N HIS A 67 -12.54 -2.96 1.22
CA HIS A 67 -12.67 -4.38 1.56
C HIS A 67 -14.01 -4.84 2.16
N ASN A 68 -14.93 -3.95 2.56
CA ASN A 68 -16.23 -4.36 3.13
C ASN A 68 -17.06 -5.21 2.11
N PRO A 69 -18.00 -6.06 2.56
CA PRO A 69 -18.97 -6.75 1.70
C PRO A 69 -19.75 -5.78 0.80
N GLU A 70 -20.15 -6.21 -0.40
CA GLU A 70 -20.80 -5.37 -1.42
C GLU A 70 -22.03 -4.59 -0.94
N GLU A 71 -22.82 -5.16 -0.04
CA GLU A 71 -24.04 -4.55 0.52
C GLU A 71 -23.77 -3.30 1.40
N ASP A 72 -22.55 -3.16 1.92
CA ASP A 72 -22.08 -1.94 2.56
C ASP A 72 -21.74 -0.85 1.53
N ASN A 73 -21.66 0.39 1.98
CA ASN A 73 -20.94 1.43 1.25
C ASN A 73 -20.35 2.44 2.26
N GLY A 74 -19.80 3.55 1.77
CA GLY A 74 -19.24 4.57 2.63
C GLY A 74 -18.88 5.84 1.89
N VAL A 75 -18.43 6.84 2.66
CA VAL A 75 -17.96 8.11 2.14
C VAL A 75 -16.73 8.61 2.90
N LYS A 76 -15.64 8.87 2.17
CA LYS A 76 -14.39 9.47 2.65
C LYS A 76 -14.28 10.89 2.07
N LEU A 77 -13.81 11.87 2.85
CA LEU A 77 -13.48 13.22 2.36
C LEU A 77 -11.96 13.40 2.32
N MET A 78 -11.48 14.21 1.38
CA MET A 78 -10.06 14.48 1.14
C MET A 78 -9.76 15.97 1.18
N GLU A 79 -8.62 16.33 1.78
CA GLU A 79 -8.09 17.68 1.81
C GLU A 79 -7.52 18.10 0.44
N PRO A 80 -7.25 19.41 0.19
CA PRO A 80 -6.85 19.89 -1.14
C PRO A 80 -5.55 19.29 -1.68
N MET A 81 -4.60 18.96 -0.81
CA MET A 81 -3.34 18.31 -1.20
C MET A 81 -3.48 16.78 -1.25
N GLY A 82 -4.72 16.28 -1.15
CA GLY A 82 -5.12 14.90 -1.30
C GLY A 82 -4.96 14.06 -0.03
N GLU A 83 -4.68 14.64 1.14
CA GLU A 83 -4.68 13.93 2.42
C GLU A 83 -6.10 13.53 2.85
N MET A 84 -6.21 12.67 3.86
CA MET A 84 -7.49 12.38 4.52
C MET A 84 -8.00 13.61 5.30
N LEU A 85 -9.33 13.81 5.35
CA LEU A 85 -10.01 14.88 6.11
C LEU A 85 -9.39 15.14 7.49
N LEU A 86 -9.16 16.42 7.83
CA LEU A 86 -8.63 16.82 9.14
C LEU A 86 -9.49 16.33 10.31
N GLN A 87 -8.84 15.93 11.43
CA GLN A 87 -9.53 15.29 12.56
C GLN A 87 -10.60 16.18 13.22
N GLU A 88 -10.37 17.50 13.29
CA GLU A 88 -11.38 18.46 13.75
C GLU A 88 -12.64 18.47 12.85
N TRP A 89 -12.49 18.25 11.54
CA TRP A 89 -13.59 18.17 10.59
C TRP A 89 -14.31 16.82 10.62
N GLU A 90 -13.70 15.74 11.14
CA GLU A 90 -14.39 14.47 11.39
C GLU A 90 -15.48 14.62 12.48
N VAL A 91 -15.23 15.48 13.47
CA VAL A 91 -16.20 15.83 14.51
C VAL A 91 -17.36 16.64 13.91
N LEU A 92 -17.06 17.61 13.04
CA LEU A 92 -18.08 18.39 12.33
C LEU A 92 -18.90 17.51 11.37
N ALA A 93 -18.25 16.59 10.65
CA ALA A 93 -18.91 15.59 9.81
C ALA A 93 -19.86 14.71 10.61
N THR A 94 -19.39 14.19 11.75
CA THR A 94 -20.19 13.39 12.69
C THR A 94 -21.37 14.19 13.25
N SER A 95 -21.16 15.45 13.62
CA SER A 95 -22.24 16.33 14.10
C SER A 95 -23.29 16.58 13.01
N LEU A 96 -22.87 16.81 11.76
CA LEU A 96 -23.80 17.07 10.66
C LEU A 96 -24.56 15.80 10.24
N ALA A 97 -23.88 14.66 10.11
CA ALA A 97 -24.49 13.36 9.80
C ALA A 97 -25.56 12.94 10.83
N ASN A 98 -25.39 13.33 12.10
CA ASN A 98 -26.37 13.05 13.15
C ASN A 98 -27.43 14.14 13.35
N ALA A 99 -27.32 15.30 12.67
CA ALA A 99 -28.30 16.36 12.76
C ALA A 99 -29.68 15.89 12.26
N LYS A 100 -30.73 16.14 13.05
CA LYS A 100 -32.12 15.97 12.58
C LYS A 100 -32.36 16.88 11.38
N ASP A 101 -33.31 16.52 10.53
CA ASP A 101 -33.57 17.24 9.28
C ASP A 101 -33.96 18.71 9.53
N GLU A 102 -34.70 18.98 10.61
CA GLU A 102 -35.06 20.33 11.06
C GLU A 102 -33.87 21.16 11.58
N ASP A 103 -32.85 20.50 12.11
CA ASP A 103 -31.68 21.09 12.78
C ASP A 103 -30.48 21.31 11.84
N VAL A 104 -30.50 20.76 10.61
CA VAL A 104 -29.41 20.87 9.63
C VAL A 104 -28.95 22.31 9.44
N ARG A 105 -29.87 23.27 9.33
CA ARG A 105 -29.54 24.70 9.23
C ARG A 105 -28.68 25.19 10.41
N ALA A 106 -29.10 24.90 11.65
CA ALA A 106 -28.40 25.37 12.84
C ALA A 106 -27.00 24.75 12.96
N VAL A 107 -26.82 23.49 12.53
CA VAL A 107 -25.50 22.83 12.50
C VAL A 107 -24.60 23.44 11.42
N LEU A 108 -25.13 23.78 10.24
CA LEU A 108 -24.36 24.51 9.21
C LEU A 108 -23.96 25.91 9.68
N GLU A 109 -24.87 26.68 10.31
CA GLU A 109 -24.57 28.00 10.89
C GLU A 109 -23.45 27.91 11.94
N LYS A 110 -23.49 26.88 12.79
CA LYS A 110 -22.43 26.58 13.77
C LYS A 110 -21.09 26.30 13.08
N ILE A 111 -21.05 25.40 12.09
CA ILE A 111 -19.82 25.07 11.33
C ILE A 111 -19.24 26.31 10.66
N ILE A 112 -20.07 27.12 9.98
CA ILE A 112 -19.66 28.35 9.31
C ILE A 112 -19.00 29.32 10.29
N LYS A 113 -19.58 29.47 11.49
CA LYS A 113 -19.05 30.34 12.54
C LYS A 113 -17.76 29.80 13.16
N GLU A 114 -17.71 28.52 13.51
CA GLU A 114 -16.56 27.90 14.19
C GLU A 114 -15.33 27.80 13.28
N ALA A 115 -15.51 27.49 12.00
CA ALA A 115 -14.43 27.44 11.00
C ALA A 115 -14.21 28.78 10.27
N ASN A 116 -14.85 29.87 10.70
CA ASN A 116 -14.74 31.22 10.12
C ASN A 116 -14.88 31.26 8.58
N ILE A 117 -15.93 30.61 8.06
CA ILE A 117 -16.09 30.36 6.62
C ILE A 117 -16.68 31.59 5.93
N ASP A 118 -15.92 32.19 5.01
CA ASP A 118 -16.45 33.19 4.08
C ASP A 118 -17.34 32.50 3.03
N MET A 119 -18.66 32.63 3.21
CA MET A 119 -19.65 32.01 2.33
C MET A 119 -19.64 32.54 0.89
N ASN A 120 -18.99 33.68 0.62
CA ASN A 120 -18.86 34.26 -0.72
C ASN A 120 -17.73 33.62 -1.56
N GLN A 121 -16.81 32.86 -0.93
CA GLN A 121 -15.77 32.14 -1.67
C GLN A 121 -16.40 31.12 -2.63
N PRO A 122 -15.82 30.88 -3.83
CA PRO A 122 -16.20 29.75 -4.65
C PRO A 122 -15.93 28.43 -3.90
N ALA A 123 -16.63 27.37 -4.30
CA ALA A 123 -16.49 26.05 -3.73
C ALA A 123 -16.53 25.02 -4.84
N ASN A 124 -15.57 24.09 -4.86
CA ASN A 124 -15.48 23.03 -5.86
C ASN A 124 -15.28 21.69 -5.18
N VAL A 125 -16.08 20.69 -5.56
CA VAL A 125 -16.05 19.34 -4.98
C VAL A 125 -15.85 18.30 -6.08
N PHE A 126 -14.73 17.60 -6.01
CA PHE A 126 -14.44 16.47 -6.89
C PHE A 126 -14.92 15.18 -6.23
N PHE A 127 -15.71 14.37 -6.94
CA PHE A 127 -16.14 13.09 -6.42
C PHE A 127 -16.10 11.96 -7.44
N ALA A 128 -15.94 10.75 -6.91
CA ALA A 128 -15.89 9.51 -7.67
C ALA A 128 -16.39 8.35 -6.78
N ARG A 129 -16.51 7.18 -7.39
CA ARG A 129 -17.06 6.00 -6.75
C ARG A 129 -16.38 4.70 -7.19
N ASP A 130 -16.53 3.68 -6.35
CA ASP A 130 -16.24 2.29 -6.72
C ASP A 130 -17.39 1.64 -7.53
N THR A 131 -17.26 0.34 -7.76
CA THR A 131 -18.18 -0.52 -8.51
C THR A 131 -19.44 -0.94 -7.76
N ARG A 132 -19.63 -0.59 -6.47
CA ARG A 132 -20.79 -1.09 -5.69
C ARG A 132 -22.12 -0.67 -6.34
N PRO A 133 -23.15 -1.56 -6.35
CA PRO A 133 -24.45 -1.24 -6.96
C PRO A 133 -25.11 0.03 -6.40
N SER A 134 -24.93 0.28 -5.10
CA SER A 134 -25.47 1.46 -4.41
C SER A 134 -24.71 2.77 -4.69
N SER A 135 -23.49 2.71 -5.24
CA SER A 135 -22.65 3.89 -5.41
C SER A 135 -23.21 4.90 -6.42
N CYS A 136 -24.07 4.48 -7.37
CA CYS A 136 -24.73 5.39 -8.31
C CYS A 136 -25.76 6.32 -7.64
N SER A 137 -26.66 5.76 -6.81
CA SER A 137 -27.68 6.56 -6.11
C SER A 137 -27.04 7.41 -5.02
N LEU A 138 -26.07 6.88 -4.29
CA LEU A 138 -25.31 7.61 -3.27
C LEU A 138 -24.51 8.80 -3.86
N ALA A 139 -24.02 8.68 -5.10
CA ALA A 139 -23.41 9.79 -5.82
C ALA A 139 -24.41 10.90 -6.19
N GLN A 140 -25.67 10.54 -6.49
CA GLN A 140 -26.73 11.51 -6.73
C GLN A 140 -27.10 12.26 -5.43
N SER A 141 -27.24 11.56 -4.29
CA SER A 141 -27.51 12.21 -2.99
C SER A 141 -26.39 13.20 -2.61
N LEU A 142 -25.13 12.81 -2.83
CA LEU A 142 -23.96 13.70 -2.64
C LEU A 142 -24.05 14.96 -3.52
N GLN A 143 -24.36 14.78 -4.81
CA GLN A 143 -24.49 15.87 -5.77
C GLN A 143 -25.59 16.86 -5.37
N GLU A 144 -26.76 16.37 -4.95
CA GLU A 144 -27.86 17.21 -4.46
C GLU A 144 -27.46 17.99 -3.19
N GLY A 145 -26.62 17.39 -2.33
CA GLY A 145 -26.00 18.07 -1.19
C GLY A 145 -25.08 19.22 -1.61
N ILE A 146 -24.21 19.01 -2.59
CA ILE A 146 -23.31 20.05 -3.12
C ILE A 146 -24.12 21.19 -3.75
N GLN A 147 -25.10 20.85 -4.59
CA GLN A 147 -25.98 21.80 -5.27
C GLN A 147 -26.81 22.64 -4.29
N ALA A 148 -27.25 22.07 -3.16
CA ALA A 148 -28.07 22.77 -2.18
C ALA A 148 -27.36 23.97 -1.49
N LEU A 149 -26.02 24.00 -1.48
CA LEU A 149 -25.22 25.17 -1.06
C LEU A 149 -24.54 25.91 -2.23
N HIS A 150 -24.98 25.65 -3.47
CA HIS A 150 -24.45 26.22 -4.70
C HIS A 150 -22.93 25.99 -4.86
N GLY A 151 -22.45 24.79 -4.51
CA GLY A 151 -21.10 24.36 -4.85
C GLY A 151 -20.99 23.92 -6.30
N GLU A 152 -19.85 24.18 -6.92
CA GLU A 152 -19.44 23.55 -8.17
C GLU A 152 -18.92 22.14 -7.89
N TYR A 153 -18.97 21.26 -8.88
CA TYR A 153 -18.47 19.89 -8.73
C TYR A 153 -17.99 19.28 -10.04
N THR A 154 -17.19 18.22 -9.91
CA THR A 154 -16.87 17.30 -11.01
C THR A 154 -17.06 15.87 -10.55
N ASN A 155 -17.94 15.15 -11.26
CA ASN A 155 -18.17 13.72 -11.07
C ASN A 155 -17.29 12.93 -12.04
N PHE A 156 -16.27 12.25 -11.54
CA PHE A 156 -15.37 11.41 -12.35
C PHE A 156 -15.92 10.00 -12.60
N GLY A 157 -17.08 9.65 -12.04
CA GLY A 157 -17.65 8.32 -12.16
C GLY A 157 -16.82 7.24 -11.46
N LEU A 158 -16.45 6.19 -12.18
CA LEU A 158 -15.66 5.07 -11.64
C LEU A 158 -14.18 5.46 -11.55
N LEU A 159 -13.62 5.53 -10.34
CA LEU A 159 -12.18 5.66 -10.08
C LEU A 159 -11.76 4.72 -8.94
N THR A 160 -10.48 4.35 -8.86
CA THR A 160 -9.91 3.84 -7.59
C THR A 160 -9.89 4.97 -6.55
N THR A 161 -9.80 4.63 -5.26
CA THR A 161 -9.57 5.64 -4.20
C THR A 161 -8.32 6.48 -4.54
N PRO A 162 -7.14 5.88 -4.81
CA PRO A 162 -5.94 6.63 -5.21
C PRO A 162 -6.09 7.55 -6.42
N GLN A 163 -6.87 7.15 -7.43
CA GLN A 163 -7.10 7.99 -8.62
C GLN A 163 -7.83 9.30 -8.27
N LEU A 164 -8.86 9.27 -7.41
CA LEU A 164 -9.54 10.51 -6.99
C LEU A 164 -8.62 11.40 -6.15
N HIS A 165 -7.89 10.79 -5.21
CA HIS A 165 -6.83 11.44 -4.43
C HIS A 165 -5.81 12.15 -5.33
N TYR A 166 -5.42 11.53 -6.44
CA TYR A 166 -4.58 12.12 -7.49
C TYR A 166 -5.26 13.30 -8.20
N MET A 167 -6.52 13.18 -8.65
CA MET A 167 -7.22 14.27 -9.37
C MET A 167 -7.32 15.55 -8.53
N VAL A 168 -7.71 15.41 -7.27
CA VAL A 168 -7.89 16.52 -6.30
C VAL A 168 -6.59 17.31 -6.19
N ARG A 169 -5.47 16.61 -5.93
CA ARG A 169 -4.18 17.26 -5.80
C ARG A 169 -3.67 17.85 -7.10
N CYS A 170 -3.81 17.16 -8.23
CA CYS A 170 -3.43 17.68 -9.54
C CYS A 170 -4.11 19.02 -9.82
N HIS A 171 -5.41 19.11 -9.56
CA HIS A 171 -6.16 20.35 -9.71
C HIS A 171 -5.67 21.45 -8.75
N ASN A 172 -5.59 21.16 -7.44
CA ASN A 172 -5.17 22.17 -6.44
C ASN A 172 -3.71 22.62 -6.57
N THR A 173 -2.86 21.84 -7.23
CA THR A 173 -1.46 22.22 -7.52
C THR A 173 -1.30 22.91 -8.88
N ASN A 174 -2.40 23.32 -9.53
CA ASN A 174 -2.43 23.90 -10.88
C ASN A 174 -1.67 23.03 -11.90
N GLU A 175 -1.96 21.73 -11.86
CA GLU A 175 -1.34 20.65 -12.63
C GLU A 175 0.19 20.47 -12.45
N SER A 176 0.84 21.19 -11.53
CA SER A 176 2.29 21.00 -11.28
C SER A 176 2.63 19.61 -10.73
N TYR A 177 1.68 18.92 -10.08
CA TYR A 177 1.80 17.51 -9.68
C TYR A 177 1.54 16.51 -10.83
N GLY A 178 0.89 16.95 -11.91
CA GLY A 178 0.40 16.13 -13.02
C GLY A 178 -0.97 16.61 -13.52
N GLN A 179 -1.44 16.06 -14.64
CA GLN A 179 -2.75 16.41 -15.21
C GLN A 179 -3.91 15.75 -14.44
N ALA A 180 -4.98 16.48 -14.15
CA ALA A 180 -6.11 15.99 -13.35
C ALA A 180 -7.07 15.07 -14.16
N THR A 181 -6.54 14.01 -14.77
CA THR A 181 -7.29 13.03 -15.59
C THR A 181 -6.77 11.61 -15.37
N GLU A 182 -7.58 10.59 -15.70
CA GLU A 182 -7.14 9.18 -15.68
C GLU A 182 -5.93 8.95 -16.59
N GLN A 183 -5.93 9.55 -17.78
CA GLN A 183 -4.78 9.48 -18.67
C GLN A 183 -3.55 10.13 -18.05
N GLY A 184 -3.70 11.23 -17.31
CA GLY A 184 -2.64 11.86 -16.53
C GLY A 184 -2.04 10.91 -15.48
N TYR A 185 -2.89 10.24 -14.71
CA TYR A 185 -2.52 9.22 -13.71
C TYR A 185 -1.68 8.09 -14.34
N TYR A 186 -2.22 7.41 -15.36
CA TYR A 186 -1.50 6.32 -16.04
C TYR A 186 -0.21 6.81 -16.69
N THR A 187 -0.24 8.01 -17.30
CA THR A 187 0.94 8.61 -17.95
C THR A 187 2.04 8.92 -16.95
N LYS A 188 1.69 9.37 -15.72
CA LYS A 188 2.66 9.63 -14.67
C LYS A 188 3.33 8.34 -14.20
N LEU A 189 2.54 7.33 -13.81
CA LEU A 189 3.04 6.05 -13.30
C LEU A 189 3.84 5.27 -14.36
N SER A 190 3.32 5.14 -15.58
CA SER A 190 4.01 4.42 -16.67
C SER A 190 5.31 5.11 -17.09
N LYS A 191 5.33 6.45 -17.24
CA LYS A 191 6.58 7.18 -17.53
C LYS A 191 7.61 6.98 -16.42
N ALA A 192 7.18 6.94 -15.15
CA ALA A 192 8.06 6.66 -14.02
C ALA A 192 8.68 5.26 -14.13
N PHE A 193 7.82 4.25 -14.31
CA PHE A 193 8.21 2.85 -14.44
C PHE A 193 9.16 2.63 -15.62
N PHE A 194 8.82 3.13 -16.81
CA PHE A 194 9.70 3.03 -17.98
C PHE A 194 11.02 3.78 -17.83
N SER A 195 11.01 4.95 -17.20
CA SER A 195 12.25 5.70 -16.94
C SER A 195 13.15 4.91 -16.00
N PHE A 196 12.59 4.34 -14.93
CA PHE A 196 13.32 3.45 -14.03
C PHE A 196 13.85 2.22 -14.80
N ARG A 197 13.00 1.47 -15.51
CA ARG A 197 13.36 0.26 -16.26
C ARG A 197 14.48 0.49 -17.29
N LYS A 198 14.52 1.66 -17.95
CA LYS A 198 15.59 2.05 -18.89
C LYS A 198 16.92 2.40 -18.21
N LEU A 199 16.90 2.76 -16.93
CA LEU A 199 18.08 3.17 -16.16
C LEU A 199 18.71 2.02 -15.36
N VAL A 200 18.01 0.89 -15.23
CA VAL A 200 18.58 -0.37 -14.72
C VAL A 200 19.12 -1.22 -15.85
N SER A 201 20.08 -2.07 -15.51
CA SER A 201 20.38 -3.27 -16.30
C SER A 201 20.68 -4.41 -15.34
N VAL A 202 19.86 -5.45 -15.39
CA VAL A 202 20.06 -6.68 -14.62
C VAL A 202 21.15 -7.53 -15.28
N GLY A 203 21.88 -8.31 -14.49
CA GLY A 203 22.83 -9.29 -15.01
C GLY A 203 22.14 -10.47 -15.70
N GLY A 204 22.90 -11.26 -16.48
CA GLY A 204 22.38 -12.44 -17.18
C GLY A 204 21.82 -13.52 -16.25
N ASP A 205 22.21 -13.53 -14.97
CA ASP A 205 21.78 -14.49 -13.95
C ASP A 205 20.53 -14.02 -13.16
N SER A 206 19.74 -13.09 -13.73
CA SER A 206 18.53 -12.55 -13.10
C SER A 206 17.43 -13.60 -12.95
N ALA A 207 16.90 -13.78 -11.73
CA ALA A 207 15.76 -14.65 -11.43
C ALA A 207 14.40 -13.93 -11.48
N TYR A 208 14.39 -12.63 -11.79
CA TYR A 208 13.16 -11.83 -11.92
C TYR A 208 12.30 -12.25 -13.11
N SER A 209 11.02 -12.53 -12.85
CA SER A 209 9.97 -12.68 -13.89
C SER A 209 9.24 -11.35 -14.12
N HIS A 210 9.08 -10.98 -15.39
CA HIS A 210 8.37 -9.78 -15.84
C HIS A 210 6.86 -10.00 -16.01
N SER A 211 6.28 -11.03 -15.40
CA SER A 211 4.84 -11.25 -15.35
C SER A 211 4.32 -11.30 -13.91
N VAL A 212 3.09 -10.84 -13.73
CA VAL A 212 2.34 -10.88 -12.48
C VAL A 212 0.87 -11.20 -12.76
N THR A 213 0.28 -12.09 -11.95
CA THR A 213 -1.17 -12.31 -11.93
C THR A 213 -1.80 -11.44 -10.85
N VAL A 214 -2.75 -10.60 -11.22
CA VAL A 214 -3.44 -9.67 -10.31
C VAL A 214 -4.89 -10.12 -10.11
N ASP A 215 -5.22 -10.47 -8.87
CA ASP A 215 -6.58 -10.58 -8.38
C ASP A 215 -7.14 -9.17 -8.14
N GLY A 216 -8.09 -8.78 -8.99
CA GLY A 216 -8.74 -7.47 -8.96
C GLY A 216 -9.91 -7.35 -7.98
N ALA A 217 -10.18 -8.37 -7.16
CA ALA A 217 -11.25 -8.43 -6.15
C ALA A 217 -12.68 -8.19 -6.68
N ASN A 218 -12.90 -8.29 -8.00
CA ASN A 218 -14.08 -7.80 -8.71
C ASN A 218 -14.38 -6.30 -8.48
N GLY A 219 -13.34 -5.55 -8.09
CA GLY A 219 -13.40 -4.13 -7.74
C GLY A 219 -13.07 -3.19 -8.89
N VAL A 220 -13.14 -1.88 -8.61
CA VAL A 220 -12.77 -0.86 -9.60
C VAL A 220 -11.29 -0.96 -9.99
N GLY A 221 -10.42 -1.45 -9.08
CA GLY A 221 -9.01 -1.74 -9.35
C GLY A 221 -8.79 -2.66 -10.56
N ALA A 222 -9.63 -3.68 -10.74
CA ALA A 222 -9.57 -4.57 -11.90
C ALA A 222 -9.70 -3.82 -13.23
N LEU A 223 -10.73 -2.97 -13.33
CA LEU A 223 -11.05 -2.19 -14.53
C LEU A 223 -9.91 -1.22 -14.89
N LYS A 224 -9.26 -0.64 -13.88
CA LYS A 224 -8.17 0.32 -14.07
C LYS A 224 -6.83 -0.35 -14.37
N VAL A 225 -6.52 -1.49 -13.75
CA VAL A 225 -5.29 -2.24 -14.05
C VAL A 225 -5.35 -2.90 -15.43
N GLN A 226 -6.54 -3.25 -15.94
CA GLN A 226 -6.72 -3.65 -17.35
C GLN A 226 -6.32 -2.54 -18.34
N GLN A 227 -6.62 -1.27 -18.05
CA GLN A 227 -6.19 -0.15 -18.90
C GLN A 227 -4.67 0.05 -18.84
N LEU A 228 -4.08 -0.08 -17.64
CA LEU A 228 -2.64 0.01 -17.44
C LEU A 228 -1.87 -1.16 -18.11
N ARG A 229 -2.43 -2.37 -18.13
CA ARG A 229 -1.85 -3.57 -18.79
C ARG A 229 -1.45 -3.27 -20.23
N SER A 230 -2.35 -2.69 -21.03
CA SER A 230 -2.08 -2.34 -22.44
C SER A 230 -1.01 -1.28 -22.61
N ILE A 231 -0.73 -0.48 -21.58
CA ILE A 231 0.36 0.51 -21.60
C ILE A 231 1.70 -0.18 -21.32
N LEU A 232 1.73 -1.20 -20.44
CA LEU A 232 2.95 -1.83 -19.91
C LEU A 232 3.41 -3.10 -20.65
N GLU A 233 2.63 -3.59 -21.61
CA GLU A 233 2.87 -4.80 -22.40
C GLU A 233 4.31 -4.89 -22.92
N GLY A 234 4.96 -6.06 -22.74
CA GLY A 234 6.37 -6.28 -23.11
C GLY A 234 7.39 -5.64 -22.16
N THR A 235 6.96 -4.91 -21.13
CA THR A 235 7.81 -4.48 -20.00
C THR A 235 7.41 -5.14 -18.69
N LEU A 236 6.10 -5.25 -18.44
CA LEU A 236 5.47 -5.96 -17.34
C LEU A 236 4.13 -6.55 -17.82
N ASP A 237 4.06 -7.86 -17.93
CA ASP A 237 2.90 -8.57 -18.47
C ASP A 237 1.92 -8.94 -17.35
N ILE A 238 0.84 -8.16 -17.25
CA ILE A 238 -0.19 -8.30 -16.22
C ILE A 238 -1.30 -9.24 -16.72
N THR A 239 -1.55 -10.33 -15.99
CA THR A 239 -2.78 -11.13 -16.15
C THR A 239 -3.76 -10.73 -15.06
N VAL A 240 -5.00 -10.37 -15.42
CA VAL A 240 -6.02 -9.98 -14.44
C VAL A 240 -7.01 -11.12 -14.24
N CYS A 241 -7.25 -11.47 -12.98
CA CYS A 241 -8.29 -12.39 -12.50
C CYS A 241 -9.25 -11.63 -11.59
N ASN A 242 -10.45 -12.18 -11.34
CA ASN A 242 -11.52 -11.50 -10.58
C ASN A 242 -11.71 -10.06 -11.06
N ASP A 243 -11.99 -9.95 -12.35
CA ASP A 243 -11.81 -8.72 -13.11
C ASP A 243 -13.04 -7.79 -13.12
N GLY A 244 -14.08 -8.16 -12.36
CA GLY A 244 -15.35 -7.44 -12.31
C GLY A 244 -16.34 -7.78 -13.44
N THR A 245 -15.99 -8.69 -14.37
CA THR A 245 -16.95 -9.18 -15.38
C THR A 245 -17.92 -10.21 -14.81
N THR A 246 -17.48 -10.99 -13.84
CA THR A 246 -18.26 -12.03 -13.15
C THR A 246 -17.82 -12.14 -11.69
N GLY A 247 -18.74 -12.52 -10.80
CA GLY A 247 -18.48 -12.60 -9.36
C GLY A 247 -18.80 -11.31 -8.59
N LYS A 248 -18.86 -11.42 -7.26
CA LYS A 248 -19.21 -10.32 -6.35
C LYS A 248 -17.97 -9.62 -5.81
N LEU A 249 -18.10 -8.32 -5.51
CA LEU A 249 -17.04 -7.49 -4.94
C LEU A 249 -16.51 -8.06 -3.60
N ASN A 250 -15.19 -8.27 -3.52
CA ASN A 250 -14.47 -8.85 -2.38
C ASN A 250 -14.98 -10.26 -1.93
N GLU A 251 -15.78 -10.96 -2.73
CA GLU A 251 -16.32 -12.26 -2.34
C GLU A 251 -15.27 -13.37 -2.51
N LYS A 252 -14.67 -13.76 -1.38
CA LYS A 252 -13.58 -14.76 -1.29
C LYS A 252 -12.35 -14.43 -2.14
N CYS A 253 -12.15 -13.15 -2.40
CA CYS A 253 -11.03 -12.62 -3.17
C CYS A 253 -10.61 -11.25 -2.63
N GLY A 254 -9.49 -10.75 -3.13
CA GLY A 254 -8.92 -9.47 -2.75
C GLY A 254 -8.01 -9.52 -1.52
N ALA A 255 -7.30 -8.41 -1.30
CA ALA A 255 -6.18 -8.32 -0.36
C ALA A 255 -6.55 -8.69 1.08
N ASP A 256 -7.74 -8.28 1.55
CA ASP A 256 -8.22 -8.59 2.91
C ASP A 256 -8.50 -10.10 3.08
N TYR A 257 -9.13 -10.73 2.08
CA TYR A 257 -9.36 -12.18 2.09
C TYR A 257 -8.04 -12.95 2.11
N VAL A 258 -7.11 -12.62 1.19
CA VAL A 258 -5.82 -13.31 1.08
C VAL A 258 -4.96 -13.11 2.34
N LYS A 259 -4.97 -11.92 2.94
CA LYS A 259 -4.28 -11.66 4.22
C LYS A 259 -4.92 -12.41 5.40
N VAL A 260 -6.24 -12.49 5.47
CA VAL A 260 -6.95 -13.08 6.62
C VAL A 260 -7.01 -14.62 6.55
N GLN A 261 -7.23 -15.19 5.37
CA GLN A 261 -7.30 -16.65 5.17
C GLN A 261 -5.94 -17.30 4.90
N GLN A 262 -4.90 -16.52 4.56
CA GLN A 262 -3.58 -17.01 4.17
C GLN A 262 -3.63 -18.15 3.14
N GLY A 263 -4.45 -17.95 2.10
CA GLY A 263 -4.68 -18.93 1.04
C GLY A 263 -5.08 -18.27 -0.28
N ASN A 264 -5.18 -19.08 -1.33
CA ASN A 264 -5.53 -18.61 -2.66
C ASN A 264 -6.95 -18.00 -2.68
N PRO A 265 -7.15 -16.84 -3.34
CA PRO A 265 -8.48 -16.30 -3.58
C PRO A 265 -9.24 -17.13 -4.62
N ASP A 266 -10.57 -17.22 -4.48
CA ASP A 266 -11.42 -17.87 -5.48
C ASP A 266 -11.21 -17.19 -6.85
N GLY A 267 -11.29 -17.97 -7.93
CA GLY A 267 -11.02 -17.49 -9.29
C GLY A 267 -9.53 -17.42 -9.69
N VAL A 268 -8.59 -17.50 -8.75
CA VAL A 268 -7.14 -17.56 -9.04
C VAL A 268 -6.60 -18.97 -8.81
N LYS A 269 -5.82 -19.46 -9.77
CA LYS A 269 -5.10 -20.73 -9.68
C LYS A 269 -3.63 -20.48 -9.99
N PRO A 270 -2.81 -20.09 -8.99
CA PRO A 270 -1.40 -19.85 -9.21
C PRO A 270 -0.69 -21.13 -9.68
N GLY A 271 0.24 -20.99 -10.62
CA GLY A 271 1.22 -22.05 -10.85
C GLY A 271 2.29 -22.04 -9.75
N VAL A 272 3.04 -23.14 -9.64
CA VAL A 272 4.25 -23.20 -8.82
C VAL A 272 5.20 -22.07 -9.20
N ASP A 273 5.73 -21.39 -8.19
CA ASP A 273 6.67 -20.27 -8.28
C ASP A 273 6.14 -19.03 -9.06
N VAL A 274 4.84 -18.98 -9.40
CA VAL A 274 4.19 -17.85 -10.07
C VAL A 274 3.87 -16.74 -9.07
N LYS A 275 4.29 -15.52 -9.40
CA LYS A 275 4.06 -14.30 -8.63
C LYS A 275 2.62 -13.80 -8.84
N CYS A 276 1.85 -13.75 -7.76
CA CYS A 276 0.52 -13.19 -7.72
C CYS A 276 0.44 -11.99 -6.78
N ALA A 277 -0.53 -11.11 -7.01
CA ALA A 277 -0.91 -10.01 -6.13
C ALA A 277 -2.44 -9.90 -6.05
N SER A 278 -2.96 -9.45 -4.92
CA SER A 278 -4.38 -9.09 -4.75
C SER A 278 -4.52 -7.62 -4.37
N PHE A 279 -5.45 -6.93 -5.02
CA PHE A 279 -5.92 -5.61 -4.60
C PHE A 279 -7.14 -5.75 -3.68
N ASP A 280 -7.54 -4.70 -2.97
CA ASP A 280 -8.88 -4.62 -2.39
C ASP A 280 -9.86 -3.85 -3.30
N GLY A 281 -11.15 -3.83 -2.95
CA GLY A 281 -12.23 -3.37 -3.83
C GLY A 281 -12.10 -1.95 -4.40
N ASP A 282 -11.45 -1.02 -3.70
CA ASP A 282 -11.15 0.34 -4.16
C ASP A 282 -9.66 0.59 -4.49
N ALA A 283 -8.85 -0.48 -4.46
CA ALA A 283 -7.41 -0.50 -4.73
C ALA A 283 -6.57 0.47 -3.88
N ASP A 284 -6.91 0.61 -2.59
CA ASP A 284 -6.06 1.29 -1.60
C ASP A 284 -5.08 0.34 -0.87
N ARG A 285 -5.13 -0.98 -1.19
CA ARG A 285 -4.26 -2.01 -0.61
C ARG A 285 -3.74 -3.02 -1.63
N ILE A 286 -2.55 -3.54 -1.36
CA ILE A 286 -1.96 -4.66 -2.11
C ILE A 286 -1.26 -5.66 -1.18
N VAL A 287 -1.47 -6.96 -1.44
CA VAL A 287 -0.61 -8.03 -0.92
C VAL A 287 -0.13 -8.91 -2.06
N TYR A 288 1.07 -9.48 -1.95
CA TYR A 288 1.62 -10.46 -2.88
C TYR A 288 1.52 -11.87 -2.31
N PHE A 289 1.55 -12.89 -3.17
CA PHE A 289 1.61 -14.29 -2.78
C PHE A 289 2.15 -15.18 -3.91
N TYR A 290 2.54 -16.41 -3.57
CA TYR A 290 2.83 -17.49 -4.53
C TYR A 290 2.62 -18.87 -3.89
N LEU A 291 2.60 -19.91 -4.72
CA LEU A 291 2.73 -21.30 -4.29
C LEU A 291 4.16 -21.78 -4.53
N ASP A 292 4.80 -22.42 -3.54
CA ASP A 292 6.11 -23.04 -3.76
C ASP A 292 6.03 -24.41 -4.45
N LYS A 293 7.15 -25.11 -4.53
CA LYS A 293 7.27 -26.43 -5.19
C LYS A 293 6.54 -27.57 -4.47
N GLY A 294 6.15 -27.38 -3.21
CA GLY A 294 5.25 -28.26 -2.47
C GLY A 294 3.79 -27.82 -2.53
N GLU A 295 3.46 -26.85 -3.40
CA GLU A 295 2.16 -26.19 -3.50
C GLU A 295 1.74 -25.48 -2.19
N ILE A 296 2.71 -25.15 -1.33
CA ILE A 296 2.47 -24.43 -0.07
C ILE A 296 2.29 -22.94 -0.39
N PHE A 297 1.25 -22.34 0.18
CA PHE A 297 0.97 -20.91 0.04
C PHE A 297 1.94 -20.05 0.87
N HIS A 298 2.50 -19.02 0.24
CA HIS A 298 3.37 -18.03 0.88
C HIS A 298 2.80 -16.63 0.70
N LEU A 299 2.50 -15.96 1.81
CA LEU A 299 2.06 -14.56 1.84
C LEU A 299 3.25 -13.59 1.82
N LEU A 300 3.13 -12.52 1.05
CA LEU A 300 4.02 -11.36 1.10
C LEU A 300 3.19 -10.09 1.30
N ASP A 301 2.90 -9.78 2.56
CA ASP A 301 1.99 -8.70 2.93
C ASP A 301 2.64 -7.30 2.96
N GLY A 302 1.94 -6.32 3.55
CA GLY A 302 2.42 -4.95 3.68
C GLY A 302 3.77 -4.80 4.39
N ASP A 303 4.14 -5.68 5.34
CA ASP A 303 5.48 -5.64 5.96
C ASP A 303 6.57 -6.08 4.99
N LYS A 304 6.30 -7.10 4.16
CA LYS A 304 7.24 -7.57 3.12
C LYS A 304 7.43 -6.50 2.05
N ILE A 305 6.39 -5.72 1.74
CA ILE A 305 6.47 -4.58 0.83
C ILE A 305 7.27 -3.43 1.47
N ALA A 306 6.95 -3.06 2.71
CA ALA A 306 7.64 -1.99 3.42
C ALA A 306 9.13 -2.26 3.61
N THR A 307 9.49 -3.50 3.96
CA THR A 307 10.89 -3.91 4.12
C THR A 307 11.63 -3.99 2.78
N LEU A 308 10.96 -4.40 1.69
CA LEU A 308 11.51 -4.32 0.33
C LEU A 308 11.83 -2.87 -0.06
N PHE A 309 10.90 -1.94 0.21
CA PHE A 309 11.03 -0.52 -0.11
C PHE A 309 12.10 0.16 0.75
N ALA A 310 12.00 0.05 2.07
CA ALA A 310 12.98 0.60 3.01
C ALA A 310 14.38 0.04 2.78
N GLY A 311 14.51 -1.28 2.58
CA GLY A 311 15.78 -1.93 2.28
C GLY A 311 16.34 -1.59 0.90
N TYR A 312 15.51 -1.13 -0.04
CA TYR A 312 15.98 -0.59 -1.31
C TYR A 312 16.46 0.85 -1.18
N ILE A 313 15.67 1.71 -0.53
CA ILE A 313 15.99 3.12 -0.29
C ILE A 313 17.25 3.24 0.56
N GLN A 314 17.38 2.46 1.63
CA GLN A 314 18.59 2.42 2.47
C GLN A 314 19.84 2.04 1.66
N HIS A 315 19.72 1.10 0.73
CA HIS A 315 20.81 0.75 -0.18
C HIS A 315 21.19 1.95 -1.07
N LEU A 316 20.20 2.64 -1.67
CA LEU A 316 20.46 3.84 -2.49
C LEU A 316 21.03 5.02 -1.68
N LEU A 317 20.60 5.23 -0.44
CA LEU A 317 21.20 6.23 0.46
C LEU A 317 22.66 5.89 0.76
N THR A 318 22.94 4.63 1.10
CA THR A 318 24.30 4.12 1.32
C THR A 318 25.20 4.31 0.08
N GLN A 319 24.68 4.03 -1.12
CA GLN A 319 25.43 4.20 -2.37
C GLN A 319 25.58 5.67 -2.82
N SER A 320 24.74 6.59 -2.35
CA SER A 320 24.86 8.04 -2.65
C SER A 320 25.79 8.76 -1.69
N GLY A 321 25.85 8.33 -0.44
CA GLY A 321 26.37 9.14 0.65
C GLY A 321 25.49 10.36 0.95
N LEU A 322 24.22 10.37 0.52
CA LEU A 322 23.27 11.40 0.96
C LEU A 322 22.84 11.11 2.40
N ASN A 323 23.04 12.10 3.27
CA ASN A 323 22.64 12.05 4.67
C ASN A 323 21.16 12.46 4.80
N LEU A 324 20.25 11.53 4.48
CA LEU A 324 18.80 11.69 4.65
C LEU A 324 18.31 10.67 5.68
N LYS A 325 17.52 11.13 6.65
CA LYS A 325 16.95 10.31 7.72
C LYS A 325 15.81 9.44 7.19
N LEU A 326 16.12 8.19 6.80
CA LEU A 326 15.13 7.16 6.50
C LEU A 326 14.48 6.62 7.79
N GLY A 327 13.18 6.32 7.73
CA GLY A 327 12.47 5.56 8.76
C GLY A 327 11.43 4.61 8.18
N LEU A 328 11.14 3.56 8.94
CA LEU A 328 10.05 2.62 8.68
C LEU A 328 8.99 2.76 9.81
N VAL A 329 7.73 2.95 9.44
CA VAL A 329 6.62 3.03 10.40
C VAL A 329 5.70 1.84 10.23
N GLN A 330 5.44 1.16 11.34
CA GLN A 330 4.62 -0.05 11.44
C GLN A 330 3.53 0.12 12.52
N THR A 331 2.58 -0.81 12.56
CA THR A 331 1.62 -0.94 13.67
C THR A 331 1.95 -2.15 14.53
N ALA A 332 1.21 -2.35 15.62
CA ALA A 332 1.33 -3.56 16.43
C ALA A 332 1.07 -4.88 15.66
N TYR A 333 0.35 -4.84 14.52
CA TYR A 333 0.09 -6.02 13.68
C TYR A 333 1.28 -6.47 12.83
N ALA A 334 2.34 -5.67 12.74
CA ALA A 334 3.56 -6.08 12.05
C ALA A 334 4.18 -7.32 12.70
N ASN A 335 4.72 -8.23 11.90
CA ASN A 335 5.37 -9.44 12.41
C ASN A 335 6.69 -9.08 13.11
N GLY A 336 6.97 -9.68 14.27
CA GLY A 336 8.19 -9.42 15.03
C GLY A 336 9.47 -9.61 14.20
N SER A 337 9.49 -10.55 13.26
CA SER A 337 10.61 -10.76 12.35
C SER A 337 10.83 -9.60 11.38
N SER A 338 9.78 -8.91 10.92
CA SER A 338 9.91 -7.78 9.98
C SER A 338 10.55 -6.56 10.66
N THR A 339 10.10 -6.24 11.88
CA THR A 339 10.70 -5.21 12.74
C THR A 339 12.15 -5.54 13.10
N LEU A 340 12.46 -6.81 13.43
CA LEU A 340 13.83 -7.25 13.73
C LEU A 340 14.74 -7.18 12.50
N TYR A 341 14.27 -7.62 11.33
CA TYR A 341 15.02 -7.53 10.07
C TYR A 341 15.34 -6.08 9.70
N ALA A 342 14.35 -5.18 9.80
CA ALA A 342 14.56 -3.76 9.54
C ALA A 342 15.57 -3.11 10.49
N THR A 343 15.47 -3.40 11.79
CA THR A 343 16.35 -2.81 12.81
C THR A 343 17.76 -3.41 12.76
N ASN A 344 17.88 -4.74 12.66
CA ASN A 344 19.13 -5.45 12.86
C ASN A 344 19.91 -5.69 11.57
N GLU A 345 19.25 -5.99 10.46
CA GLU A 345 19.93 -6.27 9.18
C GLU A 345 19.98 -5.02 8.31
N MET A 346 18.84 -4.37 8.08
CA MET A 346 18.79 -3.17 7.22
C MET A 346 19.32 -1.90 7.92
N LYS A 347 19.43 -1.90 9.25
CA LYS A 347 19.80 -0.74 10.08
C LYS A 347 18.88 0.48 9.88
N VAL A 348 17.61 0.24 9.56
CA VAL A 348 16.59 1.28 9.41
C VAL A 348 15.86 1.49 10.74
N PRO A 349 15.74 2.72 11.26
CA PRO A 349 14.95 3.01 12.45
C PRO A 349 13.46 2.65 12.24
N VAL A 350 12.90 1.87 13.16
CA VAL A 350 11.49 1.47 13.14
C VAL A 350 10.69 2.23 14.22
N ALA A 351 9.53 2.75 13.86
CA ALA A 351 8.56 3.31 14.79
C ALA A 351 7.24 2.51 14.78
N CYS A 352 6.67 2.24 15.95
CA CYS A 352 5.37 1.60 16.10
C CYS A 352 4.31 2.64 16.47
N VAL A 353 3.16 2.62 15.79
CA VAL A 353 2.02 3.51 16.04
C VAL A 353 0.69 2.75 16.10
N LYS A 354 -0.37 3.44 16.54
CA LYS A 354 -1.75 2.92 16.53
C LYS A 354 -2.18 2.55 15.10
N THR A 355 -3.09 1.59 14.97
CA THR A 355 -3.69 1.21 13.69
C THR A 355 -4.46 2.38 13.07
N GLY A 356 -4.38 2.52 11.75
CA GLY A 356 -5.00 3.57 10.97
C GLY A 356 -3.98 4.49 10.30
N VAL A 357 -4.09 4.58 8.97
CA VAL A 357 -3.16 5.28 8.06
C VAL A 357 -2.78 6.69 8.48
N LYS A 358 -3.67 7.44 9.16
CA LYS A 358 -3.39 8.77 9.72
C LYS A 358 -2.24 8.77 10.72
N HIS A 359 -2.18 7.78 11.60
CA HIS A 359 -1.11 7.65 12.59
C HIS A 359 0.22 7.25 11.95
N LEU A 360 0.17 6.34 10.97
CA LEU A 360 1.36 5.94 10.21
C LEU A 360 1.93 7.12 9.42
N HIS A 361 1.07 7.83 8.69
CA HIS A 361 1.42 9.00 7.89
C HIS A 361 2.04 10.12 8.72
N HIS A 362 1.39 10.51 9.83
CA HIS A 362 1.92 11.54 10.73
C HIS A 362 3.33 11.18 11.23
N LYS A 363 3.55 9.91 11.62
CA LYS A 363 4.86 9.48 12.10
C LYS A 363 5.90 9.37 10.98
N ALA A 364 5.49 8.97 9.78
CA ALA A 364 6.36 8.89 8.61
C ALA A 364 6.83 10.28 8.15
N ALA A 365 6.02 11.32 8.34
CA ALA A 365 6.37 12.71 8.06
C ALA A 365 7.46 13.30 9.00
N GLU A 366 7.81 12.62 10.11
CA GLU A 366 8.95 13.01 10.96
C GLU A 366 10.33 12.58 10.39
N PHE A 367 10.35 11.97 9.20
CA PHE A 367 11.54 11.47 8.52
C PHE A 367 11.76 12.22 7.20
N ASP A 368 13.00 12.26 6.72
CA ASP A 368 13.29 12.78 5.37
C ASP A 368 12.70 11.86 4.31
N ILE A 369 12.76 10.54 4.58
CA ILE A 369 12.05 9.53 3.81
C ILE A 369 11.34 8.62 4.81
N GLY A 370 10.01 8.59 4.78
CA GLY A 370 9.18 7.80 5.68
C GLY A 370 8.46 6.70 4.91
N VAL A 371 8.90 5.46 5.04
CA VAL A 371 8.17 4.29 4.52
C VAL A 371 7.13 3.88 5.56
N TYR A 372 5.88 3.66 5.18
CA TYR A 372 4.88 3.12 6.09
C TYR A 372 3.92 2.17 5.39
N PHE A 373 3.65 1.02 6.01
CA PHE A 373 2.60 0.09 5.62
C PHE A 373 1.94 -0.51 6.85
N GLU A 374 0.66 -0.84 6.73
CA GLU A 374 0.00 -1.82 7.58
C GLU A 374 0.11 -3.21 6.95
N ALA A 375 0.17 -4.26 7.77
CA ALA A 375 0.22 -5.66 7.30
C ALA A 375 -1.00 -6.10 6.45
N ASN A 376 -2.03 -5.26 6.32
CA ASN A 376 -3.17 -5.44 5.41
C ASN A 376 -2.88 -5.00 3.96
N GLY A 377 -1.71 -4.45 3.68
CA GLY A 377 -1.29 -4.00 2.34
C GLY A 377 -1.52 -2.52 2.05
N HIS A 378 -2.05 -1.72 2.98
CA HIS A 378 -2.18 -0.26 2.82
C HIS A 378 -0.89 0.45 3.24
N GLY A 379 -0.25 1.19 2.33
CA GLY A 379 0.94 1.99 2.65
C GLY A 379 1.49 2.80 1.49
N THR A 380 2.58 3.54 1.71
CA THR A 380 3.26 4.36 0.68
C THR A 380 4.63 4.81 1.21
N VAL A 381 5.37 5.62 0.43
CA VAL A 381 6.61 6.27 0.82
C VAL A 381 6.44 7.79 0.78
N LEU A 382 6.67 8.44 1.92
CA LEU A 382 6.76 9.89 2.03
C LEU A 382 8.19 10.37 1.81
N TYR A 383 8.32 11.55 1.21
CA TYR A 383 9.57 12.29 1.08
C TYR A 383 9.32 13.71 1.59
N SER A 384 10.16 14.21 2.49
CA SER A 384 10.09 15.59 2.96
C SER A 384 10.49 16.56 1.82
N PRO A 385 10.02 17.82 1.82
CA PRO A 385 10.47 18.83 0.84
C PRO A 385 11.99 19.00 0.84
N SER A 386 12.64 18.94 2.01
CA SER A 386 14.10 18.95 2.16
C SER A 386 14.77 17.75 1.47
N ALA A 387 14.23 16.55 1.64
CA ALA A 387 14.72 15.35 0.97
C ALA A 387 14.55 15.45 -0.55
N GLU A 388 13.40 15.97 -0.99
CA GLU A 388 13.12 16.22 -2.39
C GLU A 388 14.11 17.16 -3.06
N GLU A 389 14.38 18.31 -2.43
CA GLU A 389 15.35 19.31 -2.88
C GLU A 389 16.76 18.72 -2.90
N THR A 390 17.16 18.03 -1.83
CA THR A 390 18.47 17.36 -1.71
C THR A 390 18.68 16.34 -2.83
N ILE A 391 17.70 15.47 -3.09
CA ILE A 391 17.74 14.48 -4.17
C ILE A 391 17.80 15.17 -5.55
N SER A 392 17.05 16.25 -5.73
CA SER A 392 17.01 17.00 -7.00
C SER A 392 18.34 17.70 -7.27
N ALA A 393 18.92 18.37 -6.28
CA ALA A 393 20.24 19.02 -6.37
C ALA A 393 21.36 18.01 -6.66
N ALA A 394 21.32 16.84 -6.01
CA ALA A 394 22.27 15.75 -6.26
C ALA A 394 22.22 15.22 -7.72
N CYS A 395 21.03 15.25 -8.34
CA CYS A 395 20.86 14.88 -9.75
C CYS A 395 21.37 15.97 -10.72
N GLN A 396 21.22 17.25 -10.37
CA GLN A 396 21.49 18.40 -11.25
C GLN A 396 22.96 18.84 -11.33
N ASN A 397 23.76 18.65 -10.28
CA ASN A 397 25.14 19.16 -10.21
C ASN A 397 26.05 18.67 -11.38
N LYS A 398 26.54 19.61 -12.20
CA LYS A 398 27.48 19.44 -13.33
C LYS A 398 28.65 20.45 -13.21
N ARG A 399 29.88 20.02 -13.58
CA ARG A 399 31.15 20.77 -13.87
C ARG A 399 32.25 20.68 -12.78
N PRO A 400 33.54 20.99 -13.09
CA PRO A 400 34.22 21.14 -14.39
C PRO A 400 35.36 20.09 -14.60
N MET A 401 36.28 20.33 -15.55
CA MET A 401 37.40 19.46 -15.92
C MET A 401 38.62 19.63 -15.00
N GLY A 402 39.31 18.53 -14.64
CA GLY A 402 40.71 18.57 -14.21
C GLY A 402 41.09 17.65 -13.03
N SER A 403 41.80 16.56 -13.34
CA SER A 403 42.78 15.79 -12.53
C SER A 403 42.61 14.26 -12.67
N LYS A 404 43.74 13.55 -12.67
CA LYS A 404 43.86 12.08 -12.78
C LYS A 404 44.12 11.52 -11.38
N HIS A 405 43.70 10.29 -11.07
CA HIS A 405 44.53 9.26 -10.40
C HIS A 405 43.85 7.88 -10.31
N HIS A 406 44.61 6.87 -9.85
CA HIS A 406 44.41 5.44 -10.13
C HIS A 406 43.49 4.69 -9.14
N PRO A 407 42.86 3.57 -9.57
CA PRO A 407 41.96 2.78 -8.73
C PRO A 407 42.70 1.76 -7.83
N VAL A 408 42.23 1.62 -6.59
CA VAL A 408 42.53 0.49 -5.69
C VAL A 408 41.42 -0.56 -5.81
N ARG A 409 41.78 -1.85 -5.71
CA ARG A 409 40.88 -3.00 -5.91
C ARG A 409 41.05 -3.97 -4.75
N LEU A 410 39.97 -4.48 -4.12
CA LEU A 410 39.93 -5.62 -3.18
C LEU A 410 38.43 -6.02 -2.91
N PRO A 411 38.08 -7.15 -2.24
CA PRO A 411 37.49 -8.29 -2.96
C PRO A 411 36.05 -8.67 -2.58
N ASN A 412 35.39 -9.44 -3.45
CA ASN A 412 34.12 -10.10 -3.16
C ASN A 412 34.31 -11.36 -2.30
N ARG A 413 33.92 -11.33 -1.02
CA ARG A 413 33.32 -12.45 -0.24
C ARG A 413 33.12 -12.06 1.22
N ILE A 414 31.87 -12.01 1.67
CA ILE A 414 31.50 -12.22 3.07
C ILE A 414 30.33 -13.20 3.08
N PHE A 415 30.64 -14.47 3.29
CA PHE A 415 29.70 -15.49 3.78
C PHE A 415 30.54 -16.46 4.61
N HIS A 416 30.42 -16.37 5.93
CA HIS A 416 30.91 -17.43 6.81
C HIS A 416 29.89 -18.56 6.81
N GLN A 417 30.23 -19.68 6.17
CA GLN A 417 29.68 -20.98 6.54
C GLN A 417 30.77 -21.74 7.30
N SER A 418 30.43 -22.22 8.49
CA SER A 418 31.27 -23.10 9.29
C SER A 418 31.17 -24.54 8.78
N THR A 419 32.29 -25.13 8.38
CA THR A 419 32.41 -26.57 8.11
C THR A 419 33.68 -27.14 8.77
N PRO A 420 33.59 -28.29 9.46
CA PRO A 420 34.76 -29.06 9.88
C PRO A 420 35.09 -30.19 8.88
N GLY A 421 36.36 -30.62 8.87
CA GLY A 421 36.76 -31.91 8.27
C GLY A 421 37.54 -31.82 6.96
N THR A 422 38.87 -31.82 7.05
CA THR A 422 39.82 -31.99 5.93
C THR A 422 40.06 -33.46 5.60
N TYR A 423 40.32 -33.80 4.31
CA TYR A 423 41.41 -34.69 3.81
C TYR A 423 41.38 -34.74 2.25
N PRO A 424 42.41 -35.23 1.52
CA PRO A 424 42.91 -34.51 0.35
C PRO A 424 42.69 -35.18 -1.03
N ARG A 425 43.00 -34.40 -2.08
CA ARG A 425 42.82 -34.74 -3.50
C ARG A 425 43.85 -35.73 -4.05
N SER A 426 43.44 -36.49 -5.08
CA SER A 426 44.34 -37.08 -6.08
C SER A 426 44.02 -36.56 -7.49
N ASN A 427 45.05 -36.17 -8.25
CA ASN A 427 44.94 -35.83 -9.67
C ASN A 427 44.76 -37.09 -10.54
N THR A 428 44.00 -36.98 -11.64
CA THR A 428 44.40 -37.47 -12.99
C THR A 428 43.41 -37.01 -14.06
N SER A 429 43.92 -36.54 -15.20
CA SER A 429 43.18 -36.41 -16.47
C SER A 429 43.74 -37.43 -17.47
N PRO A 430 42.93 -37.90 -18.44
CA PRO A 430 43.48 -38.16 -19.77
C PRO A 430 42.66 -37.55 -20.92
N LYS A 431 43.32 -37.38 -22.07
CA LYS A 431 42.77 -36.88 -23.34
C LYS A 431 42.18 -38.02 -24.17
N GLY A 432 41.17 -37.75 -25.01
CA GLY A 432 40.65 -38.65 -26.05
C GLY A 432 39.93 -37.87 -27.17
N PRO A 433 39.95 -38.32 -28.45
CA PRO A 433 39.68 -37.45 -29.61
C PRO A 433 38.26 -37.52 -30.20
N ARG A 434 37.93 -36.53 -31.05
CA ARG A 434 36.69 -36.47 -31.88
C ARG A 434 36.84 -37.24 -33.21
N PRO A 435 35.75 -37.80 -33.77
CA PRO A 435 35.61 -38.08 -35.21
C PRO A 435 34.99 -36.89 -35.99
N LYS A 436 35.20 -36.89 -37.31
CA LYS A 436 34.49 -36.06 -38.32
C LYS A 436 33.73 -36.98 -39.29
N LEU A 437 32.61 -36.50 -39.83
CA LEU A 437 31.97 -36.72 -41.17
C LEU A 437 30.50 -36.24 -41.01
N GLY A 438 29.76 -35.75 -42.01
CA GLY A 438 30.07 -35.34 -43.38
C GLY A 438 28.81 -34.82 -44.11
N SER A 439 28.95 -33.70 -44.84
CA SER A 439 28.31 -33.35 -46.13
C SER A 439 26.80 -33.55 -46.43
N GLY A 440 26.15 -32.48 -46.90
CA GLY A 440 24.94 -32.52 -47.76
C GLY A 440 23.95 -31.37 -47.51
N VAL A 441 23.52 -30.48 -48.42
CA VAL A 441 23.95 -29.96 -49.75
C VAL A 441 22.81 -29.02 -50.24
N ARG A 442 23.14 -27.76 -50.60
CA ARG A 442 22.38 -26.84 -51.50
C ARG A 442 21.02 -26.26 -50.99
N ASP A 443 20.55 -25.08 -51.43
CA ASP A 443 20.85 -24.36 -52.69
C ASP A 443 20.77 -22.81 -52.63
N ARG A 444 21.56 -22.16 -53.52
CA ARG A 444 21.41 -20.84 -54.21
C ARG A 444 21.29 -19.46 -53.49
N ASN A 445 22.41 -18.73 -53.65
CA ASN A 445 22.65 -17.26 -53.81
C ASN A 445 21.74 -16.58 -54.90
N PRO A 446 21.75 -15.24 -55.17
CA PRO A 446 22.91 -14.31 -55.07
C PRO A 446 22.71 -12.80 -54.69
N LEU A 447 23.82 -12.18 -54.23
CA LEU A 447 24.21 -10.73 -54.30
C LEU A 447 23.39 -9.73 -53.43
N GLU A 448 23.96 -8.62 -52.91
CA GLU A 448 25.20 -7.91 -53.27
C GLU A 448 25.97 -7.33 -52.04
N LYS A 449 27.14 -6.72 -52.27
CA LYS A 449 28.18 -6.41 -51.25
C LYS A 449 28.18 -4.95 -50.78
N GLY A 450 28.38 -4.73 -49.48
CA GLY A 450 28.87 -3.48 -48.89
C GLY A 450 29.89 -3.78 -47.78
N ALA A 451 31.10 -3.23 -47.85
CA ALA A 451 32.24 -3.72 -47.08
C ALA A 451 32.53 -2.93 -45.79
N ILE A 452 32.90 -3.65 -44.70
CA ILE A 452 33.66 -3.09 -43.58
C ILE A 452 34.86 -4.01 -43.30
N LYS A 453 36.07 -3.45 -43.37
CA LYS A 453 37.33 -4.15 -43.06
C LYS A 453 37.61 -4.10 -41.55
N LYS A 454 38.18 -5.19 -41.02
CA LYS A 454 38.65 -5.32 -39.63
C LYS A 454 39.96 -4.54 -39.36
N THR A 455 40.09 -4.08 -38.11
CA THR A 455 41.29 -4.22 -37.25
C THR A 455 40.76 -4.59 -35.85
N THR A 456 41.09 -5.71 -35.17
CA THR A 456 42.37 -6.15 -34.56
C THR A 456 42.92 -5.07 -33.60
N GLY A 457 42.71 -5.07 -32.27
CA GLY A 457 42.03 -6.03 -31.36
C GLY A 457 41.77 -5.39 -29.97
N GLU A 458 41.75 -6.09 -28.82
CA GLU A 458 41.90 -7.55 -28.58
C GLU A 458 41.24 -8.06 -27.26
N GLU A 459 41.94 -8.09 -26.10
CA GLU A 459 41.44 -8.48 -24.75
C GLU A 459 40.56 -7.38 -24.10
N GLY A 460 39.49 -7.58 -23.32
CA GLY A 460 38.91 -8.70 -22.56
C GLY A 460 37.72 -8.13 -21.73
N PRO A 461 36.91 -8.93 -21.00
CA PRO A 461 35.55 -8.53 -20.64
C PRO A 461 35.43 -7.58 -19.43
N LEU A 462 34.62 -6.52 -19.57
CA LEU A 462 34.12 -5.70 -18.46
C LEU A 462 32.58 -5.65 -18.42
N ILE A 463 31.99 -6.80 -18.11
CA ILE A 463 30.68 -6.85 -17.43
C ILE A 463 30.91 -6.37 -15.98
N ARG A 464 30.12 -5.40 -15.51
CA ARG A 464 29.74 -5.17 -14.08
C ARG A 464 28.75 -4.01 -13.92
N SER A 465 27.45 -4.34 -14.03
CA SER A 465 26.40 -3.75 -13.19
C SER A 465 26.69 -4.14 -11.73
N PRO A 466 26.44 -3.29 -10.70
CA PRO A 466 25.09 -3.25 -10.14
C PRO A 466 24.64 -1.89 -9.55
N PHE A 467 23.33 -1.65 -9.59
CA PHE A 467 22.60 -0.52 -9.00
C PHE A 467 22.92 0.88 -9.57
N PHE A 468 21.85 1.67 -9.73
CA PHE A 468 21.78 2.95 -10.42
C PHE A 468 22.85 3.92 -9.97
N LEU A 469 23.92 4.04 -10.74
CA LEU A 469 25.02 4.91 -10.41
C LEU A 469 25.53 5.53 -11.71
N THR A 470 25.30 6.84 -11.90
CA THR A 470 26.03 7.53 -12.98
C THR A 470 27.45 7.84 -12.49
N PRO A 471 28.49 7.54 -13.29
CA PRO A 471 29.88 7.70 -12.84
C PRO A 471 30.24 9.18 -12.69
N LYS A 472 30.84 9.55 -11.55
CA LYS A 472 31.61 10.80 -11.42
C LYS A 472 32.99 10.59 -12.06
N LYS A 473 33.61 11.66 -12.55
CA LYS A 473 34.94 11.60 -13.20
C LYS A 473 36.09 11.15 -12.27
N ASN A 474 35.87 11.10 -10.95
CA ASN A 474 36.83 10.65 -9.94
C ASN A 474 36.62 9.20 -9.48
N GLY A 475 35.79 8.40 -10.16
CA GLY A 475 35.50 7.01 -9.80
C GLY A 475 34.50 6.82 -8.64
N GLN A 476 34.01 7.92 -8.03
CA GLN A 476 32.80 7.86 -7.23
C GLN A 476 31.57 7.75 -8.12
N TRP A 477 30.45 7.44 -7.49
CA TRP A 477 29.19 7.13 -8.14
C TRP A 477 28.07 8.04 -7.61
N ARG A 478 26.98 8.27 -8.36
CA ARG A 478 25.79 9.00 -7.87
C ARG A 478 24.47 8.30 -8.20
N PRO A 479 23.64 7.98 -7.20
CA PRO A 479 22.32 7.39 -7.38
C PRO A 479 21.32 8.20 -8.18
N ILE A 480 20.50 7.46 -8.92
CA ILE A 480 19.22 7.96 -9.41
C ILE A 480 18.16 7.61 -8.35
N LEU A 481 18.10 8.44 -7.32
CA LEU A 481 17.10 8.37 -6.23
C LEU A 481 15.71 8.85 -6.67
N ASN A 482 15.50 9.14 -7.96
CA ASN A 482 14.24 9.67 -8.48
C ASN A 482 13.19 8.56 -8.70
N LEU A 483 12.87 7.82 -7.63
CA LEU A 483 11.67 6.99 -7.52
C LEU A 483 10.40 7.83 -7.36
N LYS A 484 10.51 9.17 -7.29
CA LYS A 484 9.40 10.09 -7.00
C LYS A 484 8.11 9.75 -7.77
N PRO A 485 8.11 9.61 -9.11
CA PRO A 485 6.85 9.43 -9.83
C PRO A 485 6.30 7.98 -9.78
N LEU A 486 6.96 7.05 -9.06
CA LEU A 486 6.43 5.70 -8.76
C LEU A 486 5.74 5.61 -7.40
N ASN A 487 6.23 6.30 -6.36
CA ASN A 487 5.61 6.24 -5.03
C ASN A 487 6.05 7.43 -4.16
N SER A 488 5.83 8.67 -4.61
CA SER A 488 5.97 9.82 -3.74
C SER A 488 4.75 10.73 -3.74
N HIS A 489 4.30 10.97 -2.50
CA HIS A 489 3.73 12.18 -1.94
C HIS A 489 2.25 12.09 -1.48
N TYR A 490 2.09 12.36 -0.19
CA TYR A 490 0.93 12.88 0.55
C TYR A 490 -0.43 12.18 0.52
N THR A 491 -0.89 11.55 -0.55
CA THR A 491 -2.34 11.37 -0.69
C THR A 491 -2.93 10.18 0.07
N VAL A 492 -2.56 8.95 -0.29
CA VAL A 492 -3.07 7.69 0.29
C VAL A 492 -2.17 6.54 -0.19
N GLY A 493 -2.29 5.33 0.38
CA GLY A 493 -1.70 4.13 -0.25
C GLY A 493 -2.35 3.80 -1.57
N ASP A 494 -1.55 3.36 -2.56
CA ASP A 494 -1.98 3.14 -3.94
C ASP A 494 -1.50 1.77 -4.42
N ALA A 495 -2.41 0.81 -4.46
CA ALA A 495 -2.10 -0.57 -4.82
C ALA A 495 -1.45 -0.72 -6.21
N VAL A 496 -1.81 0.15 -7.16
CA VAL A 496 -1.29 0.12 -8.53
C VAL A 496 0.12 0.72 -8.56
N ALA A 497 0.35 1.83 -7.87
CA ALA A 497 1.67 2.45 -7.76
C ALA A 497 2.65 1.56 -6.96
N ASP A 498 2.18 0.95 -5.87
CA ASP A 498 2.94 0.01 -5.05
C ASP A 498 3.30 -1.26 -5.83
N MET A 499 2.38 -1.83 -6.61
CA MET A 499 2.68 -2.94 -7.54
C MET A 499 3.84 -2.56 -8.47
N LEU A 500 3.79 -1.39 -9.12
CA LEU A 500 4.86 -0.94 -10.01
C LEU A 500 6.18 -0.70 -9.29
N LEU A 501 6.16 -0.26 -8.03
CA LEU A 501 7.38 -0.10 -7.24
C LEU A 501 7.96 -1.44 -6.77
N VAL A 502 7.13 -2.41 -6.36
CA VAL A 502 7.58 -3.79 -6.09
C VAL A 502 8.24 -4.37 -7.34
N GLU A 503 7.57 -4.31 -8.49
CA GLU A 503 8.09 -4.80 -9.77
C GLU A 503 9.38 -4.12 -10.21
N ALA A 504 9.49 -2.80 -9.98
CA ALA A 504 10.72 -2.05 -10.21
C ALA A 504 11.86 -2.54 -9.31
N ILE A 505 11.63 -2.70 -8.00
CA ILE A 505 12.67 -3.10 -7.05
C ILE A 505 13.10 -4.56 -7.26
N LEU A 506 12.16 -5.48 -7.50
CA LEU A 506 12.48 -6.87 -7.81
C LEU A 506 13.31 -6.98 -9.09
N TYR A 507 12.94 -6.24 -10.15
CA TYR A 507 13.76 -6.14 -11.37
C TYR A 507 15.15 -5.59 -11.08
N ALA A 508 15.25 -4.52 -10.27
CA ALA A 508 16.52 -3.90 -9.95
C ALA A 508 17.45 -4.76 -9.10
N ARG A 509 16.88 -5.66 -8.28
CA ARG A 509 17.64 -6.68 -7.53
C ARG A 509 17.88 -7.97 -8.31
N GLY A 510 17.20 -8.16 -9.45
CA GLY A 510 17.16 -9.42 -10.19
C GLY A 510 16.50 -10.56 -9.40
N TRP A 511 15.62 -10.22 -8.45
CA TRP A 511 15.03 -11.15 -7.50
C TRP A 511 13.77 -11.82 -8.02
N SER A 512 13.65 -13.12 -7.76
CA SER A 512 12.37 -13.84 -7.82
C SER A 512 11.52 -13.57 -6.58
N ILE A 513 10.24 -13.97 -6.58
CA ILE A 513 9.37 -13.79 -5.41
C ILE A 513 9.82 -14.63 -4.20
N GLN A 514 10.40 -15.80 -4.44
CA GLN A 514 11.00 -16.67 -3.43
C GLN A 514 12.18 -15.97 -2.74
N GLN A 515 13.05 -15.31 -3.51
CA GLN A 515 14.21 -14.58 -2.98
C GLN A 515 13.79 -13.34 -2.16
N TRP A 516 12.71 -12.67 -2.56
CA TRP A 516 12.10 -11.62 -1.74
C TRP A 516 11.49 -12.20 -0.45
N ASN A 517 10.73 -13.30 -0.52
CA ASN A 517 10.17 -13.94 0.66
C ASN A 517 11.27 -14.37 1.65
N GLN A 518 12.37 -14.94 1.14
CA GLN A 518 13.54 -15.38 1.91
C GLN A 518 14.38 -14.26 2.54
N SER A 519 14.04 -12.97 2.35
CA SER A 519 14.73 -11.85 3.00
C SER A 519 14.68 -11.94 4.53
N TYR A 520 13.58 -12.43 5.09
CA TYR A 520 13.42 -12.86 6.48
C TYR A 520 12.24 -13.82 6.60
N THR A 521 12.25 -14.69 7.60
CA THR A 521 11.13 -15.62 7.88
C THR A 521 10.23 -15.02 8.95
N ASP A 522 8.95 -14.86 8.65
CA ASP A 522 7.94 -14.43 9.62
C ASP A 522 7.81 -15.45 10.76
N LEU A 523 7.54 -14.95 11.98
CA LEU A 523 7.06 -15.80 13.06
C LEU A 523 5.66 -16.33 12.68
N PRO A 524 5.37 -17.63 12.89
CA PRO A 524 4.01 -18.16 12.89
C PRO A 524 3.09 -17.27 13.73
N ASN A 525 1.95 -16.88 13.16
CA ASN A 525 1.06 -15.89 13.74
C ASN A 525 -0.41 -16.18 13.44
N ARG A 526 -1.28 -15.66 14.30
CA ARG A 526 -2.72 -15.87 14.29
C ARG A 526 -3.45 -14.61 14.71
N GLN A 527 -4.52 -14.28 14.01
CA GLN A 527 -5.44 -13.20 14.40
C GLN A 527 -6.85 -13.77 14.61
N LEU A 528 -7.44 -13.52 15.78
CA LEU A 528 -8.82 -13.90 16.11
C LEU A 528 -9.70 -12.66 16.33
N LYS A 529 -11.01 -12.85 16.15
CA LYS A 529 -12.06 -11.86 16.48
C LYS A 529 -12.87 -12.39 17.66
N VAL A 530 -13.05 -11.59 18.70
CA VAL A 530 -13.89 -11.89 19.86
C VAL A 530 -15.07 -10.94 19.87
N LYS A 531 -16.29 -11.48 19.88
CA LYS A 531 -17.52 -10.69 20.09
C LYS A 531 -17.66 -10.36 21.57
N VAL A 532 -17.92 -9.09 21.88
CA VAL A 532 -18.13 -8.58 23.23
C VAL A 532 -19.38 -7.73 23.24
N LYS A 533 -20.02 -7.57 24.41
CA LYS A 533 -21.25 -6.77 24.55
C LYS A 533 -21.03 -5.29 24.24
N ASP A 534 -19.84 -4.78 24.57
CA ASP A 534 -19.42 -3.41 24.33
C ASP A 534 -17.89 -3.39 24.14
N ARG A 535 -17.43 -3.13 22.91
CA ARG A 535 -16.01 -3.06 22.58
C ARG A 535 -15.27 -1.90 23.28
N THR A 536 -15.99 -0.86 23.74
CA THR A 536 -15.40 0.33 24.36
C THR A 536 -14.92 0.12 25.80
N VAL A 537 -15.33 -0.99 26.42
CA VAL A 537 -14.77 -1.48 27.70
C VAL A 537 -13.26 -1.71 27.60
N ILE A 538 -12.76 -2.05 26.40
CA ILE A 538 -11.33 -2.19 26.13
C ILE A 538 -10.71 -0.85 25.73
N ALA A 539 -9.92 -0.30 26.65
CA ALA A 539 -9.06 0.86 26.40
C ALA A 539 -7.60 0.40 26.29
N THR A 540 -6.80 1.10 25.47
CA THR A 540 -5.40 0.73 25.19
C THR A 540 -4.44 1.92 25.24
N THR A 541 -3.16 1.63 25.46
CA THR A 541 -2.03 2.56 25.44
C THR A 541 -0.89 1.98 24.59
N ASP A 542 0.25 2.69 24.52
CA ASP A 542 1.49 2.23 23.88
C ASP A 542 1.29 1.66 22.46
N ALA A 543 0.90 2.51 21.51
CA ALA A 543 0.58 2.10 20.13
C ALA A 543 -0.49 0.98 20.03
N GLU A 544 -1.41 0.93 20.99
CA GLU A 544 -2.45 -0.12 21.17
C GLU A 544 -1.90 -1.51 21.53
N ARG A 545 -0.63 -1.61 21.96
CA ARG A 545 0.02 -2.87 22.36
C ARG A 545 -0.36 -3.31 23.77
N GLN A 546 -0.81 -2.39 24.62
CA GLN A 546 -1.14 -2.67 26.03
C GLN A 546 -2.57 -2.24 26.35
N VAL A 547 -3.31 -3.10 27.05
CA VAL A 547 -4.65 -2.85 27.58
C VAL A 547 -4.57 -2.09 28.91
N THR A 548 -5.34 -1.01 29.05
CA THR A 548 -5.48 -0.24 30.30
C THR A 548 -6.81 -0.50 31.02
N SER A 549 -7.83 -0.93 30.29
CA SER A 549 -9.14 -1.37 30.80
C SER A 549 -9.62 -2.57 29.96
N PRO A 550 -10.29 -3.59 30.52
CA PRO A 550 -10.58 -3.78 31.94
C PRO A 550 -9.32 -4.11 32.77
N SER A 551 -9.32 -3.73 34.05
CA SER A 551 -8.19 -3.97 34.95
C SER A 551 -7.91 -5.47 35.07
N GLY A 552 -6.62 -5.84 35.10
CA GLY A 552 -6.16 -7.22 35.17
C GLY A 552 -6.03 -7.94 33.83
N LEU A 553 -6.70 -7.50 32.75
CA LEU A 553 -6.62 -8.18 31.45
C LEU A 553 -5.19 -8.17 30.88
N GLN A 554 -4.48 -7.03 30.90
CA GLN A 554 -3.09 -6.99 30.43
C GLN A 554 -2.18 -7.93 31.24
N GLY A 555 -2.28 -7.91 32.57
CA GLY A 555 -1.48 -8.78 33.43
C GLY A 555 -1.79 -10.27 33.26
N ALA A 556 -2.97 -10.63 32.72
CA ALA A 556 -3.30 -11.98 32.31
C ALA A 556 -2.72 -12.32 30.91
N ILE A 557 -2.74 -11.37 29.96
CA ILE A 557 -2.09 -11.50 28.65
C ILE A 557 -0.59 -11.72 28.82
N ASP A 558 0.09 -10.89 29.62
CA ASP A 558 1.54 -10.97 29.86
C ASP A 558 1.95 -12.34 30.42
N LYS A 559 1.19 -12.85 31.41
CA LYS A 559 1.38 -14.20 31.97
C LYS A 559 1.13 -15.31 30.96
N THR A 560 0.16 -15.14 30.07
CA THR A 560 -0.11 -16.10 29.01
C THR A 560 1.02 -16.14 28.00
N VAL A 561 1.48 -14.99 27.51
CA VAL A 561 2.55 -14.86 26.52
C VAL A 561 3.88 -15.40 27.06
N ALA A 562 4.21 -15.13 28.33
CA ALA A 562 5.46 -15.58 28.96
C ALA A 562 5.66 -17.10 29.04
N ARG A 563 4.63 -17.91 28.72
CA ARG A 563 4.73 -19.39 28.66
C ARG A 563 5.34 -19.92 27.34
N TYR A 564 5.48 -19.08 26.31
CA TYR A 564 5.82 -19.51 24.95
C TYR A 564 7.07 -18.78 24.43
N GLN A 565 7.87 -19.45 23.57
CA GLN A 565 9.10 -18.85 23.05
C GLN A 565 8.80 -17.85 21.94
N LYS A 566 9.57 -16.74 21.92
CA LYS A 566 9.42 -15.60 20.99
C LYS A 566 8.00 -15.03 20.91
N ALA A 567 7.15 -15.35 21.87
CA ALA A 567 5.74 -15.04 21.77
C ALA A 567 5.44 -13.57 22.04
N ARG A 568 4.47 -13.04 21.33
CA ARG A 568 3.91 -11.71 21.56
C ARG A 568 2.43 -11.74 21.24
N SER A 569 1.60 -11.14 22.10
CA SER A 569 0.18 -10.99 21.85
C SER A 569 -0.31 -9.64 22.37
N PHE A 570 -1.32 -9.08 21.70
CA PHE A 570 -2.00 -7.86 22.13
C PHE A 570 -3.48 -7.90 21.72
N VAL A 571 -4.25 -7.00 22.34
CA VAL A 571 -5.71 -6.93 22.21
C VAL A 571 -6.13 -5.48 21.99
N ARG A 572 -6.99 -5.24 20.99
CA ARG A 572 -7.57 -3.90 20.74
C ARG A 572 -9.00 -3.97 20.19
N PRO A 573 -9.87 -2.99 20.50
CA PRO A 573 -11.18 -2.89 19.85
C PRO A 573 -11.01 -2.65 18.34
N SER A 574 -11.76 -3.37 17.51
CA SER A 574 -11.81 -3.07 16.06
C SER A 574 -12.39 -1.67 15.86
N GLY A 575 -11.89 -0.91 14.87
CA GLY A 575 -12.49 0.37 14.49
C GLY A 575 -13.73 0.18 13.60
N THR A 576 -13.68 -0.82 12.71
CA THR A 576 -14.63 -1.04 11.60
C THR A 576 -15.71 -2.07 11.87
N GLU A 577 -15.57 -2.88 12.92
CA GLU A 577 -16.47 -4.00 13.27
C GLU A 577 -16.76 -3.95 14.77
N ASP A 578 -17.92 -4.45 15.22
CA ASP A 578 -18.24 -4.54 16.65
C ASP A 578 -17.66 -5.81 17.30
N VAL A 579 -16.32 -5.87 17.27
CA VAL A 579 -15.51 -6.98 17.80
C VAL A 579 -14.22 -6.45 18.40
N VAL A 580 -13.62 -7.25 19.26
CA VAL A 580 -12.24 -7.09 19.73
C VAL A 580 -11.33 -7.97 18.87
N ARG A 581 -10.18 -7.43 18.46
CA ARG A 581 -9.16 -8.19 17.74
C ARG A 581 -8.09 -8.66 18.71
N VAL A 582 -7.74 -9.94 18.60
CA VAL A 582 -6.62 -10.58 19.29
C VAL A 582 -5.59 -10.95 18.23
N TYR A 583 -4.34 -10.57 18.45
CA TYR A 583 -3.21 -11.01 17.62
C TYR A 583 -2.24 -11.80 18.48
N ALA A 584 -1.66 -12.87 17.95
CA ALA A 584 -0.53 -13.56 18.54
C ALA A 584 0.49 -13.98 17.47
N GLU A 585 1.76 -13.97 17.85
CA GLU A 585 2.87 -14.61 17.13
C GLU A 585 3.69 -15.44 18.13
N ALA A 586 4.39 -16.48 17.66
CA ALA A 586 5.26 -17.32 18.46
C ALA A 586 6.34 -18.04 17.61
N ASP A 587 7.10 -18.94 18.22
CA ASP A 587 8.12 -19.75 17.56
C ASP A 587 7.59 -20.86 16.64
N SER A 588 6.41 -21.42 16.95
CA SER A 588 5.71 -22.43 16.13
C SER A 588 4.24 -22.05 15.89
N GLN A 589 3.59 -22.66 14.89
CA GLN A 589 2.18 -22.39 14.61
C GLN A 589 1.27 -22.89 15.74
N GLU A 590 1.59 -24.03 16.35
CA GLU A 590 0.89 -24.56 17.52
C GLU A 590 0.99 -23.60 18.72
N SER A 591 2.18 -23.06 18.98
CA SER A 591 2.37 -22.00 20.00
C SER A 591 1.53 -20.75 19.68
N ALA A 592 1.55 -20.28 18.44
CA ALA A 592 0.85 -19.06 18.03
C ALA A 592 -0.69 -19.22 18.12
N ASP A 593 -1.21 -20.37 17.68
CA ASP A 593 -2.63 -20.72 17.73
C ASP A 593 -3.11 -20.86 19.18
N GLN A 594 -2.31 -21.49 20.06
CA GLN A 594 -2.64 -21.63 21.47
C GLN A 594 -2.58 -20.29 22.22
N VAL A 595 -1.58 -19.44 21.96
CA VAL A 595 -1.52 -18.08 22.56
C VAL A 595 -2.72 -17.25 22.11
N ALA A 596 -3.08 -17.29 20.83
CA ALA A 596 -4.26 -16.57 20.33
C ALA A 596 -5.55 -17.06 20.98
N PHE A 597 -5.73 -18.37 21.12
CA PHE A 597 -6.89 -18.98 21.79
C PHE A 597 -6.97 -18.61 23.28
N ASP A 598 -5.86 -18.74 24.02
CA ASP A 598 -5.80 -18.43 25.45
C ASP A 598 -6.11 -16.94 25.69
N VAL A 599 -5.53 -16.03 24.88
CA VAL A 599 -5.80 -14.59 24.98
C VAL A 599 -7.24 -14.25 24.55
N ALA A 600 -7.77 -14.88 23.50
CA ALA A 600 -9.18 -14.70 23.11
C ALA A 600 -10.14 -15.15 24.22
N THR A 601 -9.81 -16.23 24.93
CA THR A 601 -10.57 -16.71 26.09
C THR A 601 -10.52 -15.71 27.24
N LEU A 602 -9.36 -15.12 27.54
CA LEU A 602 -9.23 -14.04 28.52
C LEU A 602 -10.06 -12.80 28.15
N VAL A 603 -10.09 -12.40 26.88
CA VAL A 603 -10.94 -11.31 26.39
C VAL A 603 -12.42 -11.63 26.58
N PHE A 604 -12.84 -12.84 26.20
CA PHE A 604 -14.24 -13.26 26.35
C PHE A 604 -14.68 -13.27 27.82
N GLN A 605 -13.83 -13.74 28.73
CA GLN A 605 -14.12 -13.80 30.16
C GLN A 605 -14.08 -12.43 30.86
N LEU A 606 -13.08 -11.59 30.56
CA LEU A 606 -12.81 -10.36 31.32
C LEU A 606 -13.40 -9.09 30.70
N ALA A 607 -13.70 -9.08 29.40
CA ALA A 607 -14.26 -7.93 28.68
C ALA A 607 -15.73 -8.12 28.23
N GLY A 608 -16.46 -9.06 28.84
CA GLY A 608 -17.89 -9.25 28.59
C GLY A 608 -18.18 -9.85 27.21
N GLY A 609 -17.56 -10.99 26.91
CA GLY A 609 -17.78 -11.77 25.69
C GLY A 609 -19.24 -12.20 25.50
N VAL A 610 -19.68 -12.28 24.24
CA VAL A 610 -21.05 -12.68 23.87
C VAL A 610 -21.08 -13.57 22.64
N GLY A 611 -22.10 -14.41 22.53
CA GLY A 611 -22.20 -15.42 21.48
C GLY A 611 -21.33 -16.65 21.78
N ASP A 612 -20.86 -17.31 20.73
CA ASP A 612 -20.04 -18.52 20.87
C ASP A 612 -18.68 -18.19 21.52
N PRO A 613 -18.24 -18.98 22.53
CA PRO A 613 -16.89 -18.87 23.07
C PRO A 613 -15.81 -19.08 21.99
N PRO A 614 -14.61 -18.51 22.16
CA PRO A 614 -13.47 -18.85 21.32
C PRO A 614 -13.25 -20.36 21.26
N SER A 615 -12.90 -20.86 20.09
CA SER A 615 -12.49 -22.24 19.85
C SER A 615 -11.03 -22.29 19.40
N THR A 616 -10.34 -23.39 19.68
CA THR A 616 -8.95 -23.57 19.24
C THR A 616 -8.88 -23.52 17.71
N PRO A 617 -7.97 -22.73 17.10
CA PRO A 617 -7.78 -22.74 15.65
C PRO A 617 -7.50 -24.16 15.15
N LYS A 618 -8.06 -24.51 13.99
CA LYS A 618 -7.71 -25.78 13.35
C LYS A 618 -6.37 -25.63 12.63
N PRO A 619 -5.51 -26.67 12.64
CA PRO A 619 -4.29 -26.67 11.85
C PRO A 619 -4.59 -26.38 10.37
N GLY A 620 -3.90 -25.41 9.78
CA GLY A 620 -4.07 -25.03 8.37
C GLY A 620 -5.27 -24.13 8.06
N GLN A 621 -5.93 -23.55 9.07
CA GLN A 621 -6.75 -22.33 8.92
C GLN A 621 -5.90 -21.07 9.15
#